data_AF-A0A919ESG3-F1
#
_entry.id   AF-A0A919ESG3-F1
#
_cell.length_a   1.000
_cell.length_b   1.000
_cell.length_c   1.000
_cell.angle_alpha   90.00
_cell.angle_beta   90.00
_cell.angle_gamma   90.00
#
_symmetry.space_group_name_H-M   'P 1'
#
loop_
_entity.id
_entity.type
_entity.pdbx_description
1 polymer ?
#
loop_
_entity_poly.entity_id
_entity_poly.type
_entity_poly.pdbx_seq_one_letter_code
_entity_poly.pdbx_strand_id
1 'polypeptide(L)'
;MGTIGVACAVAGLVAAALLRWLPVRGRREGLTAVGVAGVRGGPKAALAVAVVELHLAGVVDVGRAGRLRRVVHASPGRDASALGRAAWQVFGRELSVADAAAAPAVRRAQEGLRTELAGRGLRCGRVRLAAAGLAALAAGGTAVAVAVQGAPRAGLPLAVLALAVLCAPPRTLAGHRLLREARRLRPLPGDAPAGPEESGLLVALHGRRALRLLAPAFAARSGLLGGRALRETVARSEGDSYGASALSGGGGGGGGGGGE
;
A
#
# COMPACT_ATOMS: atom_id res chain seq x y z
N MET A 1 -29.07 21.60 -29.49
CA MET A 1 -28.71 21.47 -28.06
C MET A 1 -27.57 20.49 -27.76
N GLY A 2 -27.27 19.49 -28.61
CA GLY A 2 -26.22 18.50 -28.32
C GLY A 2 -24.77 19.03 -28.28
N THR A 3 -24.43 20.10 -29.01
CA THR A 3 -23.06 20.63 -29.08
C THR A 3 -22.58 21.27 -27.77
N ILE A 4 -23.46 21.98 -27.07
CA ILE A 4 -23.15 22.62 -25.79
C ILE A 4 -22.86 21.56 -24.71
N GLY A 5 -23.67 20.49 -24.65
CA GLY A 5 -23.47 19.40 -23.70
C GLY A 5 -22.13 18.67 -23.91
N VAL A 6 -21.76 18.41 -25.17
CA VAL A 6 -20.46 17.81 -25.51
C VAL A 6 -19.31 18.75 -25.14
N ALA A 7 -19.42 20.05 -25.45
CA ALA A 7 -18.39 21.03 -25.10
C ALA A 7 -18.17 21.13 -23.59
N CYS A 8 -19.24 21.15 -22.79
CA CYS A 8 -19.15 21.15 -21.33
C CYS A 8 -18.51 19.86 -20.79
N ALA A 9 -18.86 18.69 -21.33
CA ALA A 9 -18.27 17.42 -20.93
C ALA A 9 -16.75 17.38 -21.23
N VAL A 10 -16.35 17.81 -22.43
CA VAL A 10 -14.94 17.90 -22.82
C VAL A 10 -14.19 18.89 -21.95
N ALA A 11 -14.74 20.09 -21.70
CA ALA A 11 -14.12 21.09 -20.83
C ALA A 11 -13.93 20.56 -19.40
N GLY A 12 -14.92 19.86 -18.85
CA GLY A 12 -14.82 19.22 -17.53
C GLY A 12 -13.73 18.14 -17.47
N LEU A 13 -13.62 17.31 -18.52
CA LEU A 13 -12.57 16.29 -18.64
C LEU A 13 -11.18 16.91 -18.76
N VAL A 14 -11.03 17.97 -19.55
CA VAL A 14 -9.78 18.71 -19.68
C VAL A 14 -9.40 19.34 -18.34
N ALA A 15 -10.34 19.99 -17.65
CA ALA A 15 -10.11 20.54 -16.32
C ALA A 15 -9.70 19.46 -15.30
N ALA A 16 -10.36 18.30 -15.30
CA ALA A 16 -10.01 17.17 -14.44
C ALA A 16 -8.62 16.62 -14.75
N ALA A 17 -8.29 16.46 -16.03
CA ALA A 17 -6.97 16.01 -16.48
C ALA A 17 -5.87 17.02 -16.11
N LEU A 18 -6.11 18.31 -16.31
CA LEU A 18 -5.21 19.39 -15.92
C LEU A 18 -5.02 19.43 -14.41
N LEU A 19 -6.08 19.40 -13.61
CA LEU A 19 -5.97 19.35 -12.14
C LEU A 19 -5.15 18.16 -11.66
N ARG A 20 -5.23 17.03 -12.37
CA ARG A 20 -4.52 15.79 -12.03
C ARG A 20 -3.07 15.78 -12.52
N TRP A 21 -2.79 16.32 -13.70
CA TRP A 21 -1.53 16.13 -14.42
C TRP A 21 -0.71 17.40 -14.63
N LEU A 22 -1.26 18.59 -14.37
CA LEU A 22 -0.53 19.84 -14.55
C LEU A 22 0.79 19.79 -13.77
N PRO A 23 1.90 20.17 -14.44
CA PRO A 23 3.24 20.04 -13.89
C PRO A 23 3.43 21.06 -12.78
N VAL A 24 3.34 20.59 -11.54
CA VAL A 24 4.03 21.27 -10.45
C VAL A 24 5.50 20.91 -10.62
N ARG A 25 6.40 21.90 -10.67
CA ARG A 25 7.85 21.66 -10.64
C ARG A 25 8.15 20.84 -9.38
N GLY A 26 8.32 19.53 -9.55
CA GLY A 26 8.52 18.63 -8.43
C GLY A 26 9.94 18.78 -7.90
N ARG A 27 10.11 19.11 -6.63
CA ARG A 27 11.43 19.16 -6.00
C ARG A 27 11.88 17.72 -5.70
N ARG A 28 13.03 17.32 -6.27
CA ARG A 28 13.52 15.93 -6.24
C ARG A 28 14.59 15.67 -5.18
N GLU A 29 15.22 16.74 -4.71
CA GLU A 29 16.35 16.69 -3.78
C GLU A 29 15.92 16.14 -2.42
N GLY A 30 16.74 15.24 -1.85
CA GLY A 30 16.51 14.65 -0.54
C GLY A 30 15.30 13.71 -0.47
N LEU A 31 14.97 12.99 -1.55
CA LEU A 31 14.00 11.90 -1.48
C LEU A 31 14.65 10.63 -0.93
N THR A 32 14.17 10.19 0.23
CA THR A 32 14.50 8.87 0.78
C THR A 32 13.91 7.74 -0.07
N ALA A 33 14.45 6.53 0.04
CA ALA A 33 13.91 5.36 -0.65
C ALA A 33 12.44 5.11 -0.27
N VAL A 34 12.05 5.33 0.99
CA VAL A 34 10.64 5.34 1.43
C VAL A 34 9.78 6.34 0.64
N GLY A 35 10.28 7.55 0.40
CA GLY A 35 9.61 8.56 -0.41
C GLY A 35 9.40 8.11 -1.86
N VAL A 36 10.46 7.56 -2.48
CA VAL A 36 10.41 6.99 -3.84
C VAL A 36 9.37 5.87 -3.94
N ALA A 37 9.33 4.99 -2.94
CA ALA A 37 8.34 3.91 -2.84
C ALA A 37 6.91 4.46 -2.67
N GLY A 38 6.75 5.53 -1.89
CA GLY A 38 5.51 6.27 -1.73
C GLY A 38 4.98 6.82 -3.06
N VAL A 39 5.85 7.39 -3.89
CA VAL A 39 5.47 7.83 -5.25
C VAL A 39 5.11 6.63 -6.13
N ARG A 40 5.89 5.54 -6.08
CA ARG A 40 5.70 4.34 -6.93
C ARG A 40 4.49 3.49 -6.58
N GLY A 41 4.14 3.32 -5.32
CA GLY A 41 3.14 2.32 -4.92
C GLY A 41 2.23 2.79 -3.79
N GLY A 42 2.42 4.02 -3.33
CA GLY A 42 1.64 4.58 -2.24
C GLY A 42 2.05 4.12 -0.85
N PRO A 43 1.16 4.31 0.14
CA PRO A 43 1.48 4.16 1.56
C PRO A 43 1.95 2.74 1.90
N LYS A 44 1.32 1.72 1.32
CA LYS A 44 1.70 0.32 1.54
C LYS A 44 3.10 0.02 1.00
N ALA A 45 3.45 0.56 -0.17
CA ALA A 45 4.78 0.39 -0.73
C ALA A 45 5.84 1.15 0.07
N ALA A 46 5.53 2.36 0.54
CA ALA A 46 6.41 3.12 1.43
C ALA A 46 6.67 2.37 2.74
N LEU A 47 5.63 1.82 3.36
CA LEU A 47 5.77 1.02 4.58
C LEU A 47 6.60 -0.25 4.33
N ALA A 48 6.33 -0.98 3.25
CA ALA A 48 7.10 -2.17 2.90
C ALA A 48 8.60 -1.87 2.75
N VAL A 49 8.95 -0.75 2.11
CA VAL A 49 10.35 -0.32 1.95
C VAL A 49 10.95 0.13 3.28
N ALA A 50 10.20 0.85 4.12
CA ALA A 50 10.67 1.23 5.45
C ALA A 50 10.99 -0.01 6.31
N VAL A 51 10.17 -1.07 6.22
CA VAL A 51 10.44 -2.34 6.91
C VAL A 51 11.68 -3.02 6.33
N VAL A 52 11.86 -3.01 5.00
CA VAL A 52 13.06 -3.57 4.37
C VAL A 52 14.32 -2.82 4.81
N GLU A 53 14.29 -1.49 4.87
CA GLU A 53 15.40 -0.69 5.41
C GLU A 53 15.73 -1.08 6.86
N LEU A 54 14.71 -1.24 7.71
CA LEU A 54 14.91 -1.70 9.10
C LEU A 54 15.50 -3.11 9.18
N HIS A 55 15.11 -3.99 8.26
CA HIS A 55 15.66 -5.35 8.19
C HIS A 55 17.12 -5.34 7.73
N LEU A 56 17.44 -4.58 6.69
CA LEU A 56 18.82 -4.42 6.19
C LEU A 56 19.73 -3.75 7.22
N ALA A 57 19.17 -2.88 8.08
CA ALA A 57 19.88 -2.30 9.23
C ALA A 57 20.02 -3.28 10.41
N GLY A 58 19.49 -4.50 10.32
CA GLY A 58 19.55 -5.50 11.40
C GLY A 58 18.69 -5.18 12.62
N VAL A 59 17.74 -4.25 12.49
CA VAL A 59 16.93 -3.74 13.60
C VAL A 59 15.60 -4.50 13.72
N VAL A 60 15.14 -5.11 12.63
CA VAL A 60 13.91 -5.91 12.58
C VAL A 60 14.22 -7.27 11.95
N ASP A 61 13.68 -8.31 12.57
CA ASP A 61 13.79 -9.68 12.09
C ASP A 61 12.41 -10.29 11.85
N VAL A 62 12.36 -11.35 11.04
CA VAL A 62 11.14 -12.08 10.73
C VAL A 62 11.09 -13.35 11.58
N GLY A 63 10.08 -13.42 12.46
CA GLY A 63 9.80 -14.59 13.28
C GLY A 63 9.30 -15.79 12.47
N ARG A 64 9.13 -16.94 13.15
CA ARG A 64 8.72 -18.21 12.53
C ARG A 64 7.36 -18.15 11.83
N ALA A 65 6.44 -17.32 12.32
CA ALA A 65 5.10 -17.14 11.75
C ALA A 65 5.02 -16.04 10.67
N GLY A 66 6.16 -15.57 10.16
CA GLY A 66 6.20 -14.45 9.21
C GLY A 66 5.84 -13.08 9.80
N ARG A 67 5.68 -13.03 11.13
CA ARG A 67 5.48 -11.78 11.88
C ARG A 67 6.81 -11.07 12.07
N LEU A 68 6.75 -9.75 12.06
CA LEU A 68 7.93 -8.91 12.27
C LEU A 68 8.09 -8.66 13.76
N ARG A 69 9.33 -8.76 14.23
CA ARG A 69 9.70 -8.41 15.59
C ARG A 69 10.93 -7.52 15.57
N ARG A 70 10.98 -6.59 16.52
CA ARG A 70 12.18 -5.81 16.79
C ARG A 70 13.29 -6.71 17.35
N VAL A 71 14.52 -6.48 16.90
CA VAL A 71 15.72 -7.09 17.50
C VAL A 71 16.03 -6.36 18.81
N VAL A 72 16.22 -7.12 19.89
CA VAL A 72 16.54 -6.55 21.21
C VAL A 72 17.93 -5.91 21.14
N HIS A 73 18.09 -4.72 21.73
CA HIS A 73 19.32 -3.89 21.69
C HIS A 73 19.69 -3.26 20.33
N ALA A 74 18.89 -3.44 19.29
CA ALA A 74 19.05 -2.70 18.04
C ALA A 74 18.08 -1.50 18.00
N SER A 75 18.58 -0.33 17.63
CA SER A 75 17.78 0.87 17.43
C SER A 75 17.90 1.37 15.99
N PRO A 76 16.82 1.94 15.42
CA PRO A 76 16.91 2.58 14.13
C PRO A 76 17.90 3.74 14.23
N GLY A 77 18.89 3.78 13.33
CA GLY A 77 19.86 4.86 13.26
C GLY A 77 19.21 6.23 13.02
N ARG A 78 19.99 7.31 13.17
CA ARG A 78 19.50 8.70 12.98
C ARG A 78 18.93 8.94 11.58
N ASP A 79 19.42 8.22 10.59
CA ASP A 79 19.00 8.32 9.19
C ASP A 79 17.70 7.57 8.89
N ALA A 80 17.14 6.85 9.87
CA ALA A 80 15.89 6.14 9.69
C ALA A 80 14.73 7.11 9.43
N SER A 81 13.99 6.84 8.35
CA SER A 81 12.81 7.60 7.98
C SER A 81 11.81 7.70 9.14
N ALA A 82 11.05 8.79 9.22
CA ALA A 82 10.02 8.95 10.25
C ALA A 82 9.00 7.78 10.24
N LEU A 83 8.70 7.25 9.04
CA LEU A 83 7.86 6.07 8.87
C LEU A 83 8.54 4.80 9.43
N GLY A 84 9.83 4.61 9.16
CA GLY A 84 10.61 3.50 9.73
C GLY A 84 10.63 3.55 11.26
N ARG A 85 10.89 4.73 11.85
CA ARG A 85 10.86 4.91 13.31
C ARG A 85 9.48 4.61 13.92
N ALA A 86 8.41 5.09 13.29
CA ALA A 86 7.04 4.81 13.73
C ALA A 86 6.70 3.31 13.62
N ALA A 87 7.13 2.64 12.55
CA ALA A 87 6.94 1.20 12.39
C ALA A 87 7.74 0.41 13.44
N TRP A 88 9.00 0.78 13.67
CA TRP A 88 9.86 0.15 14.69
C TRP A 88 9.29 0.25 16.10
N GLN A 89 8.73 1.40 16.49
CA GLN A 89 8.07 1.57 17.79
C GLN A 89 6.88 0.61 17.96
N VAL A 90 6.18 0.29 16.87
CA VAL A 90 5.03 -0.62 16.88
C VAL A 90 5.47 -2.08 16.93
N PHE A 91 6.62 -2.45 16.36
CA PHE A 91 7.16 -3.83 16.36
C PHE A 91 7.69 -4.34 17.72
N GLY A 92 7.30 -3.73 18.84
CA GLY A 92 7.57 -4.25 20.18
C GLY A 92 6.85 -5.57 20.49
N ARG A 93 5.86 -5.97 19.67
CA ARG A 93 5.19 -7.28 19.69
C ARG A 93 5.31 -7.91 18.31
N GLU A 94 5.23 -9.24 18.21
CA GLU A 94 5.23 -9.94 16.91
C GLU A 94 3.99 -9.51 16.10
N LEU A 95 4.18 -8.62 15.13
CA LEU A 95 3.09 -7.97 14.41
C LEU A 95 3.21 -8.20 12.91
N SER A 96 2.06 -8.35 12.24
CA SER A 96 2.02 -8.38 10.79
C SER A 96 2.19 -6.96 10.23
N VAL A 97 2.62 -6.87 8.97
CA VAL A 97 2.72 -5.57 8.25
C VAL A 97 1.35 -4.91 8.12
N ALA A 98 0.27 -5.69 8.03
CA ALA A 98 -1.09 -5.18 7.95
C ALA A 98 -1.52 -4.51 9.27
N ASP A 99 -1.20 -5.13 10.40
CA ASP A 99 -1.50 -4.59 11.73
C ASP A 99 -0.66 -3.35 12.02
N ALA A 100 0.62 -3.37 11.66
CA ALA A 100 1.49 -2.21 11.75
C ALA A 100 0.96 -1.04 10.89
N ALA A 101 0.38 -1.31 9.72
CA ALA A 101 -0.24 -0.28 8.89
C ALA A 101 -1.52 0.32 9.50
N ALA A 102 -2.24 -0.44 10.33
CA ALA A 102 -3.42 0.02 11.04
C ALA A 102 -3.09 0.88 12.28
N ALA A 103 -1.88 0.70 12.85
CA ALA A 103 -1.44 1.43 14.03
C ALA A 103 -1.47 2.96 13.84
N PRO A 104 -1.98 3.73 14.83
CA PRO A 104 -2.18 5.17 14.69
C PRO A 104 -0.87 5.94 14.45
N ALA A 105 0.24 5.53 15.08
CA ALA A 105 1.55 6.15 14.87
C ALA A 105 2.02 6.02 13.41
N VAL A 106 1.86 4.83 12.82
CA VAL A 106 2.20 4.57 11.41
C VAL A 106 1.27 5.33 10.48
N ARG A 107 -0.05 5.39 10.77
CA ARG A 107 -0.99 6.19 9.98
C ARG A 107 -0.64 7.68 9.97
N ARG A 108 -0.24 8.25 11.12
CA ARG A 108 0.22 9.65 11.20
C ARG A 108 1.49 9.85 10.37
N ALA A 109 2.48 8.97 10.51
CA ALA A 109 3.72 9.05 9.72
C ALA A 109 3.47 8.90 8.21
N GLN A 110 2.54 8.02 7.80
CA GLN A 110 2.12 7.90 6.40
C GLN A 110 1.42 9.16 5.89
N GLU A 111 0.61 9.82 6.71
CA GLU A 111 -0.01 11.08 6.33
C GLU A 111 1.01 12.20 6.21
N GLY A 112 1.98 12.28 7.12
CA GLY A 112 3.12 13.19 7.02
C GLY A 112 3.93 12.97 5.73
N LEU A 113 4.20 11.71 5.38
CA LEU A 113 4.86 11.39 4.11
C LEU A 113 4.02 11.81 2.90
N ARG A 114 2.69 11.65 2.96
CA ARG A 114 1.80 12.07 1.86
C ARG A 114 1.76 13.59 1.72
N THR A 115 1.70 14.33 2.81
CA THR A 115 1.71 15.80 2.79
C THR A 115 3.06 16.29 2.27
N GLU A 116 4.17 15.68 2.67
CA GLU A 116 5.51 15.98 2.13
C GLU A 116 5.58 15.73 0.62
N LEU A 117 5.15 14.56 0.14
CA LEU A 117 5.16 14.24 -1.29
C LEU A 117 4.20 15.11 -2.11
N ALA A 118 3.08 15.53 -1.53
CA ALA A 118 2.14 16.47 -2.14
C ALA A 118 2.73 17.89 -2.20
N GLY A 119 3.37 18.35 -1.12
CA GLY A 119 4.08 19.63 -1.06
C GLY A 119 5.27 19.69 -2.03
N ARG A 120 5.95 18.56 -2.25
CA ARG A 120 6.99 18.40 -3.28
C ARG A 120 6.43 18.23 -4.71
N GLY A 121 5.11 18.21 -4.91
CA GLY A 121 4.48 18.06 -6.23
C GLY A 121 4.62 16.68 -6.87
N LEU A 122 5.05 15.66 -6.12
CA LEU A 122 5.26 14.29 -6.62
C LEU A 122 3.99 13.43 -6.55
N ARG A 123 2.99 13.87 -5.78
CA ARG A 123 1.65 13.27 -5.72
C ARG A 123 0.57 14.34 -5.74
N CYS A 124 -0.59 13.97 -6.26
CA CYS A 124 -1.77 14.83 -6.19
C CYS A 124 -2.23 14.90 -4.73
N GLY A 125 -2.38 16.10 -4.18
CA GLY A 125 -2.99 16.29 -2.87
C GLY A 125 -4.44 15.81 -2.85
N ARG A 126 -4.98 15.50 -1.65
CA ARG A 126 -6.35 15.02 -1.47
C ARG A 126 -7.38 15.97 -2.08
N VAL A 127 -7.19 17.28 -1.88
CA VAL A 127 -8.07 18.33 -2.42
C VAL A 127 -8.10 18.30 -3.96
N ARG A 128 -6.93 18.17 -4.60
CA ARG A 128 -6.85 18.08 -6.07
C ARG A 128 -7.48 16.81 -6.61
N LEU A 129 -7.33 15.68 -5.91
CA LEU A 129 -7.99 14.43 -6.29
C LEU A 129 -9.50 14.51 -6.13
N ALA A 130 -9.99 15.13 -5.05
CA ALA A 130 -11.41 15.35 -4.84
C ALA A 130 -12.00 16.29 -5.92
N ALA A 131 -11.33 17.42 -6.20
CA ALA A 131 -11.75 18.35 -7.24
C ALA A 131 -11.75 17.71 -8.63
N ALA A 132 -10.71 16.94 -8.98
CA ALA A 132 -10.66 16.20 -10.24
C ALA A 132 -11.74 15.11 -10.30
N GLY A 133 -12.03 14.45 -9.18
CA GLY A 133 -13.11 13.46 -9.08
C GLY A 133 -14.48 14.08 -9.28
N LEU A 134 -14.77 15.21 -8.64
CA LEU A 134 -16.03 15.95 -8.82
C LEU A 134 -16.19 16.44 -10.27
N ALA A 135 -15.12 17.00 -10.85
CA ALA A 135 -15.14 17.43 -12.25
C ALA A 135 -15.36 16.24 -13.21
N ALA A 136 -14.73 15.10 -12.96
CA ALA A 136 -14.93 13.88 -13.75
C ALA A 136 -16.35 13.32 -13.59
N LEU A 137 -16.93 13.32 -12.38
CA LEU A 137 -18.31 12.88 -12.16
C LEU A 137 -19.32 13.80 -12.85
N ALA A 138 -19.12 15.12 -12.77
CA ALA A 138 -19.96 16.09 -13.47
C ALA A 138 -19.90 15.89 -14.99
N ALA A 139 -18.70 15.70 -15.56
CA ALA A 139 -18.52 15.43 -16.98
C ALA A 139 -19.07 14.06 -17.41
N GLY A 140 -18.97 13.04 -16.54
CA GLY A 140 -19.57 11.73 -16.76
C GLY A 140 -21.09 11.80 -16.79
N GLY A 141 -21.70 12.55 -15.87
CA GLY A 141 -23.14 12.78 -15.83
C GLY A 141 -23.67 13.46 -17.09
N THR A 142 -22.98 14.50 -17.57
CA THR A 142 -23.35 15.18 -18.83
C THR A 142 -23.16 14.27 -20.04
N ALA A 143 -22.08 13.47 -20.08
CA ALA A 143 -21.83 12.51 -21.16
C ALA A 143 -22.91 11.41 -21.22
N VAL A 144 -23.35 10.90 -20.07
CA VAL A 144 -24.45 9.91 -19.99
C VAL A 144 -25.76 10.53 -20.47
N ALA A 145 -26.08 11.77 -20.06
CA ALA A 145 -27.27 12.47 -20.51
C ALA A 145 -27.29 12.63 -22.05
N VAL A 146 -26.15 12.98 -22.67
CA VAL A 146 -26.01 13.07 -24.13
C VAL A 146 -26.20 11.72 -24.82
N ALA A 147 -25.73 10.62 -24.20
CA ALA A 147 -25.95 9.28 -24.75
C ALA A 147 -27.44 8.89 -24.74
N VAL A 148 -28.15 9.18 -23.64
CA VAL A 148 -29.59 8.90 -23.48
C VAL A 148 -30.44 9.73 -24.44
N GLN A 149 -30.03 10.96 -24.77
CA GLN A 149 -30.72 11.84 -25.72
C GLN A 149 -30.53 11.45 -27.21
N GLY A 150 -29.93 10.30 -27.51
CA GLY A 150 -29.84 9.76 -28.87
C GLY A 150 -28.49 9.94 -29.57
N ALA A 151 -27.44 10.37 -28.86
CA ALA A 151 -26.08 10.48 -29.40
C ALA A 151 -25.07 9.55 -28.68
N PRO A 152 -25.30 8.22 -28.67
CA PRO A 152 -24.47 7.27 -27.91
C PRO A 152 -23.01 7.25 -28.39
N ARG A 153 -22.77 7.47 -29.70
CA ARG A 153 -21.42 7.52 -30.28
C ARG A 153 -20.57 8.67 -29.72
N ALA A 154 -21.19 9.75 -29.26
CA ALA A 154 -20.48 10.88 -28.63
C ALA A 154 -20.45 10.77 -27.10
N GLY A 155 -21.54 10.31 -26.47
CA GLY A 155 -21.66 10.25 -25.01
C GLY A 155 -20.89 9.11 -24.35
N LEU A 156 -20.93 7.88 -24.91
CA LEU A 156 -20.23 6.72 -24.34
C LEU A 156 -18.71 6.91 -24.19
N PRO A 157 -17.95 7.38 -25.20
CA PRO A 157 -16.51 7.55 -25.04
C PRO A 157 -16.16 8.59 -23.96
N LEU A 158 -16.96 9.64 -23.81
CA LEU A 158 -16.76 10.66 -22.77
C LEU A 158 -17.04 10.11 -21.36
N ALA A 159 -18.08 9.29 -21.20
CA ALA A 159 -18.38 8.61 -19.94
C ALA A 159 -17.26 7.63 -19.55
N VAL A 160 -16.76 6.85 -20.53
CA VAL A 160 -15.61 5.97 -20.32
C VAL A 160 -14.36 6.77 -19.95
N LEU A 161 -14.12 7.92 -20.60
CA LEU A 161 -12.98 8.78 -20.27
C LEU A 161 -13.09 9.36 -18.85
N ALA A 162 -14.28 9.77 -18.42
CA ALA A 162 -14.53 10.24 -17.05
C ALA A 162 -14.21 9.14 -16.01
N LEU A 163 -14.65 7.91 -16.29
CA LEU A 163 -14.34 6.77 -15.43
C LEU A 163 -12.84 6.45 -15.42
N ALA A 164 -12.18 6.50 -16.58
CA ALA A 164 -10.73 6.31 -16.69
C ALA A 164 -9.96 7.37 -15.88
N VAL A 165 -10.41 8.64 -15.91
CA VAL A 165 -9.85 9.71 -15.10
C VAL A 165 -10.06 9.42 -13.62
N LEU A 166 -11.21 8.91 -13.17
CA LEU A 166 -11.44 8.54 -11.77
C LEU A 166 -10.53 7.38 -11.31
N CYS A 167 -10.39 6.35 -12.15
CA CYS A 167 -9.63 5.15 -11.85
C CYS A 167 -8.11 5.30 -11.99
N ALA A 168 -7.62 6.37 -12.62
CA ALA A 168 -6.20 6.59 -12.79
C ALA A 168 -5.45 6.58 -11.43
N PRO A 169 -4.14 6.28 -11.40
CA PRO A 169 -3.35 6.33 -10.17
C PRO A 169 -3.10 7.78 -9.72
N PRO A 170 -3.05 8.08 -8.41
CA PRO A 170 -2.88 9.43 -7.87
C PRO A 170 -1.41 9.91 -7.95
N ARG A 171 -0.81 9.85 -9.15
CA ARG A 171 0.57 10.25 -9.41
C ARG A 171 0.59 11.41 -10.38
N THR A 172 1.47 12.38 -10.11
CA THR A 172 1.72 13.50 -11.03
C THR A 172 2.70 13.08 -12.12
N LEU A 173 2.73 13.83 -13.22
CA LEU A 173 3.72 13.64 -14.28
C LEU A 173 5.16 13.85 -13.77
N ALA A 174 5.36 14.77 -12.80
CA ALA A 174 6.66 14.99 -12.18
C ALA A 174 7.15 13.74 -11.42
N GLY A 175 6.28 13.11 -10.63
CA GLY A 175 6.57 11.84 -9.96
C GLY A 175 6.84 10.71 -10.95
N HIS A 176 6.11 10.65 -12.07
CA HIS A 176 6.37 9.67 -13.12
C HIS A 176 7.72 9.88 -13.81
N ARG A 177 8.07 11.11 -14.17
CA ARG A 177 9.38 11.46 -14.75
C ARG A 177 10.52 11.13 -13.79
N LEU A 178 10.39 11.48 -12.51
CA LEU A 178 11.35 11.12 -11.46
C LEU A 178 11.59 9.62 -11.41
N LEU A 179 10.52 8.81 -11.34
CA LEU A 179 10.64 7.35 -11.30
C LEU A 179 11.27 6.79 -12.57
N ARG A 180 10.91 7.33 -13.75
CA ARG A 180 11.47 6.89 -15.03
C ARG A 180 12.96 7.20 -15.11
N GLU A 181 13.37 8.37 -14.66
CA GLU A 181 14.77 8.82 -14.63
C GLU A 181 15.58 8.02 -13.60
N ALA A 182 15.07 7.85 -12.38
CA ALA A 182 15.72 7.06 -11.35
C ALA A 182 15.90 5.59 -11.75
N ARG A 183 14.95 5.00 -12.49
CA ARG A 183 15.09 3.64 -13.05
C ARG A 183 16.10 3.55 -14.19
N ARG A 184 16.29 4.62 -14.96
CA ARG A 184 17.34 4.67 -15.99
C ARG A 184 18.73 4.73 -15.39
N LEU A 185 18.88 5.51 -14.32
CA LEU A 185 20.14 5.65 -13.59
C LEU A 185 20.49 4.41 -12.75
N ARG A 186 19.48 3.64 -12.31
CA ARG A 186 19.65 2.46 -11.45
C ARG A 186 18.91 1.24 -12.02
N PRO A 187 19.50 0.56 -13.02
CA PRO A 187 18.98 -0.72 -13.50
C PRO A 187 18.97 -1.76 -12.38
N LEU A 188 18.16 -2.81 -12.53
CA LEU A 188 18.19 -3.93 -11.58
C LEU A 188 19.58 -4.60 -11.68
N PRO A 189 20.35 -4.71 -10.58
CA PRO A 189 21.51 -5.57 -10.59
C PRO A 189 21.02 -7.01 -10.84
N GLY A 190 21.71 -7.72 -11.74
CA GLY A 190 21.50 -9.15 -11.95
C GLY A 190 21.97 -9.92 -10.73
N ASP A 191 23.29 -10.00 -10.54
CA ASP A 191 23.92 -10.77 -9.46
C ASP A 191 24.85 -9.92 -8.57
N ALA A 192 24.98 -8.63 -8.84
CA ALA A 192 25.89 -7.76 -8.09
C ALA A 192 25.33 -7.45 -6.69
N PRO A 193 26.11 -7.65 -5.61
CA PRO A 193 25.70 -7.29 -4.26
C PRO A 193 25.58 -5.78 -4.15
N ALA A 194 24.36 -5.29 -3.93
CA ALA A 194 24.11 -3.88 -3.63
C ALA A 194 24.25 -3.62 -2.12
N GLY A 195 24.82 -2.48 -1.75
CA GLY A 195 24.88 -2.07 -0.34
C GLY A 195 23.48 -1.97 0.30
N PRO A 196 23.36 -1.93 1.64
CA PRO A 196 22.05 -1.93 2.31
C PRO A 196 21.19 -0.71 1.92
N GLU A 197 21.80 0.47 1.80
CA GLU A 197 21.10 1.69 1.37
C GLU A 197 20.65 1.61 -0.10
N GLU A 198 21.54 1.14 -0.98
CA GLU A 198 21.24 0.93 -2.40
C GLU A 198 20.15 -0.13 -2.59
N SER A 199 20.18 -1.21 -1.81
CA SER A 199 19.18 -2.27 -1.81
C SER A 199 17.80 -1.74 -1.43
N GLY A 200 17.70 -0.92 -0.37
CA GLY A 200 16.44 -0.25 0.00
C GLY A 200 15.87 0.60 -1.14
N LEU A 201 16.74 1.33 -1.84
CA LEU A 201 16.37 2.17 -2.97
C LEU A 201 15.97 1.39 -4.23
N LEU A 202 16.64 0.28 -4.52
CA LEU A 202 16.27 -0.63 -5.61
C LEU A 202 14.90 -1.28 -5.34
N VAL A 203 14.63 -1.69 -4.09
CA VAL A 203 13.30 -2.16 -3.68
C VAL A 203 12.28 -1.03 -3.77
N ALA A 204 12.65 0.21 -3.48
CA ALA A 204 11.75 1.35 -3.69
C ALA A 204 11.37 1.57 -5.15
N LEU A 205 12.32 1.44 -6.07
CA LEU A 205 12.13 1.71 -7.51
C LEU A 205 11.42 0.58 -8.26
N HIS A 206 11.73 -0.66 -7.90
CA HIS A 206 11.33 -1.85 -8.65
C HIS A 206 10.39 -2.76 -7.85
N GLY A 207 10.24 -2.52 -6.55
CA GLY A 207 9.29 -3.20 -5.69
C GLY A 207 9.59 -4.67 -5.51
N ARG A 208 8.58 -5.50 -5.74
CA ARG A 208 8.60 -6.94 -5.48
C ARG A 208 9.70 -7.68 -6.23
N ARG A 209 10.06 -7.23 -7.45
CA ARG A 209 11.12 -7.86 -8.26
C ARG A 209 12.48 -7.72 -7.57
N ALA A 210 12.86 -6.50 -7.21
CA ALA A 210 14.09 -6.25 -6.47
C ALA A 210 14.09 -6.93 -5.09
N LEU A 211 12.95 -6.93 -4.39
CA LEU A 211 12.86 -7.61 -3.09
C LEU A 211 13.14 -9.11 -3.16
N ARG A 212 12.69 -9.78 -4.24
CA ARG A 212 12.94 -11.21 -4.46
C ARG A 212 14.41 -11.52 -4.74
N LEU A 213 15.11 -10.61 -5.41
CA LEU A 213 16.52 -10.80 -5.76
C LEU A 213 17.44 -10.46 -4.59
N LEU A 214 17.19 -9.34 -3.93
CA LEU A 214 18.09 -8.81 -2.90
C LEU A 214 17.87 -9.43 -1.52
N ALA A 215 16.65 -9.85 -1.21
CA ALA A 215 16.32 -10.42 0.10
C ALA A 215 15.30 -11.57 -0.02
N PRO A 216 15.61 -12.66 -0.74
CA PRO A 216 14.67 -13.75 -1.01
C PRO A 216 14.11 -14.38 0.27
N ALA A 217 14.96 -14.63 1.27
CA ALA A 217 14.55 -15.22 2.54
C ALA A 217 13.58 -14.32 3.32
N PHE A 218 13.85 -13.01 3.35
CA PHE A 218 12.98 -12.02 3.96
C PHE A 218 11.65 -11.90 3.21
N ALA A 219 11.69 -11.87 1.87
CA ALA A 219 10.52 -11.77 1.03
C ALA A 219 9.58 -12.97 1.17
N ALA A 220 10.17 -14.17 1.32
CA ALA A 220 9.44 -15.42 1.55
C ALA A 220 8.77 -15.45 2.92
N ARG A 221 9.49 -15.04 3.98
CA ARG A 221 8.97 -15.12 5.36
C ARG A 221 8.00 -13.99 5.72
N SER A 222 8.25 -12.76 5.27
CA SER A 222 7.50 -11.57 5.74
C SER A 222 6.09 -11.39 5.14
N GLY A 223 5.69 -12.21 4.17
CA GLY A 223 4.39 -12.07 3.47
C GLY A 223 4.23 -10.79 2.64
N LEU A 224 5.25 -9.93 2.55
CA LEU A 224 5.22 -8.63 1.85
C LEU A 224 4.92 -8.74 0.34
N LEU A 225 5.16 -9.91 -0.24
CA LEU A 225 4.85 -10.21 -1.63
C LEU A 225 3.36 -10.46 -1.90
N GLY A 226 2.49 -10.33 -0.89
CA GLY A 226 1.07 -10.67 -1.03
C GLY A 226 0.85 -12.16 -1.21
N GLY A 227 1.79 -12.98 -0.71
CA GLY A 227 1.55 -14.39 -0.50
C GLY A 227 0.36 -14.50 0.45
N ARG A 228 -0.70 -15.13 -0.04
CA ARG A 228 -1.80 -15.61 0.79
C ARG A 228 -1.19 -16.44 1.94
N ALA A 229 -0.99 -15.83 3.10
CA ALA A 229 -1.33 -16.49 4.35
C ALA A 229 -2.85 -16.26 4.49
N LEU A 230 -3.70 -16.85 3.64
CA LEU A 230 -4.25 -18.20 3.82
C LEU A 230 -4.40 -18.55 5.31
N ARG A 231 -5.48 -18.02 5.90
CA ARG A 231 -6.41 -18.80 6.74
C ARG A 231 -5.82 -19.69 7.84
N GLU A 232 -4.95 -19.17 8.69
CA GLU A 232 -4.59 -19.87 9.94
C GLU A 232 -5.03 -19.11 11.21
N THR A 233 -6.03 -18.22 11.06
CA THR A 233 -6.68 -17.50 12.18
C THR A 233 -8.17 -17.82 12.34
N VAL A 234 -8.68 -18.94 11.81
CA VAL A 234 -10.09 -19.37 12.00
C VAL A 234 -10.24 -20.84 12.43
N ALA A 235 -9.20 -21.50 12.93
CA ALA A 235 -9.39 -22.78 13.62
C ALA A 235 -8.45 -22.90 14.81
N ARG A 236 -9.05 -22.90 16.01
CA ARG A 236 -8.45 -23.07 17.35
C ARG A 236 -7.72 -21.86 17.91
N SER A 237 -8.44 -21.04 18.67
CA SER A 237 -8.57 -21.23 20.13
C SER A 237 -9.09 -19.94 20.75
N GLU A 238 -10.26 -20.03 21.42
CA GLU A 238 -11.07 -19.02 22.14
C GLU A 238 -12.45 -18.84 21.48
N GLY A 239 -13.57 -19.32 22.03
CA GLY A 239 -13.81 -19.93 23.34
C GLY A 239 -15.25 -20.44 23.46
N ASP A 240 -15.49 -21.13 24.57
CA ASP A 240 -16.77 -21.35 25.25
C ASP A 240 -17.87 -22.19 24.58
N SER A 241 -18.07 -23.39 25.15
CA SER A 241 -19.42 -23.88 25.40
C SER A 241 -19.53 -24.38 26.83
N TYR A 242 -20.21 -23.55 27.62
CA TYR A 242 -20.82 -23.77 28.92
C TYR A 242 -20.99 -25.24 29.36
N GLY A 243 -20.47 -25.52 30.55
CA GLY A 243 -20.94 -26.62 31.38
C GLY A 243 -22.38 -26.38 31.81
N ALA A 244 -23.32 -26.96 31.07
CA ALA A 244 -24.69 -27.18 31.49
C ALA A 244 -24.81 -28.64 31.92
N SER A 245 -24.44 -28.92 33.17
CA SER A 245 -24.73 -30.18 33.85
C SER A 245 -26.18 -30.17 34.33
N ALA A 246 -27.08 -30.71 33.51
CA ALA A 246 -28.42 -31.11 33.92
C ALA A 246 -28.82 -32.42 33.20
N LEU A 247 -28.82 -33.51 34.00
CA LEU A 247 -29.80 -34.59 34.02
C LEU A 247 -30.16 -35.31 32.71
N SER A 248 -29.60 -36.50 32.52
CA SER A 248 -30.27 -37.75 32.09
C SER A 248 -29.17 -38.84 32.07
N GLY A 249 -29.21 -39.98 32.75
CA GLY A 249 -30.32 -40.87 33.05
C GLY A 249 -30.03 -42.22 32.38
N GLY A 250 -29.64 -43.23 33.17
CA GLY A 250 -29.50 -44.65 32.77
C GLY A 250 -28.06 -45.07 32.42
N GLY A 251 -27.50 -46.19 32.90
CA GLY A 251 -28.02 -47.31 33.66
C GLY A 251 -27.15 -48.55 33.37
N GLY A 252 -26.88 -49.38 34.39
CA GLY A 252 -26.26 -50.71 34.31
C GLY A 252 -24.73 -50.68 34.14
N GLY A 253 -23.88 -51.35 34.91
CA GLY A 253 -23.92 -52.67 35.56
C GLY A 253 -22.52 -53.25 35.24
N GLY A 254 -21.63 -53.59 36.17
CA GLY A 254 -21.70 -54.71 37.11
C GLY A 254 -20.46 -55.60 36.91
N GLY A 255 -19.87 -56.10 38.00
CA GLY A 255 -18.83 -57.16 38.04
C GLY A 255 -17.41 -56.66 37.80
N GLY A 256 -16.46 -56.76 38.74
CA GLY A 256 -15.85 -58.01 39.26
C GLY A 256 -14.56 -58.26 38.45
N GLY A 257 -13.34 -58.37 38.95
CA GLY A 257 -12.79 -59.09 40.10
C GLY A 257 -11.48 -59.75 39.63
N GLY A 258 -10.54 -60.03 40.55
CA GLY A 258 -9.32 -60.83 40.31
C GLY A 258 -8.16 -60.05 39.68
N GLY A 259 -6.97 -60.00 40.29
CA GLY A 259 -5.99 -61.10 40.32
C GLY A 259 -5.14 -61.00 39.03
N GLU A 260 -3.84 -60.78 39.04
CA GLU A 260 -2.75 -61.36 39.86
C GLU A 260 -1.63 -60.35 40.15
#